data_AF-A0A971LJ41-F1
#
_entry.id   AF-A0A971LJ41-F1
#
_cell.length_a   1.000
_cell.length_b   1.000
_cell.length_c   1.000
_cell.angle_alpha   90.00
_cell.angle_beta   90.00
_cell.angle_gamma   90.00
#
_symmetry.space_group_name_H-M   'P 1'
#
loop_
_entity.id
_entity.type
_entity.pdbx_description
1 polymer ?
#
loop_
_entity_poly.entity_id
_entity_poly.type
_entity_poly.pdbx_seq_one_letter_code
_entity_poly.pdbx_strand_id
1 'polypeptide(L)'
;GNVVVELPGQGYIVKRQVYGRRVLRIDPAGGQPRAKIIVYQDGDLVEHTIDQLELTATAIRELDQLLTAHIQGVAETTLRKIQTEMKADVLGIGDRIYRLYPGIYDSLNWQEYFPTMPIEVEVHANFRRTGEMLQSPISTKYNSK
;
A
#
# COMPACT_ATOMS: atom_id res chain seq x y z
N GLY A 1 -2.25 6.95 -10.85
CA GLY A 1 -3.33 6.16 -11.46
C GLY A 1 -4.56 6.24 -10.58
N ASN A 2 -5.69 5.72 -11.06
CA ASN A 2 -6.90 5.61 -10.25
C ASN A 2 -7.00 4.20 -9.64
N VAL A 3 -7.49 4.12 -8.41
CA VAL A 3 -7.83 2.88 -7.72
C VAL A 3 -9.34 2.87 -7.55
N VAL A 4 -9.99 1.82 -8.02
CA VAL A 4 -11.43 1.62 -7.85
C VAL A 4 -11.62 0.63 -6.71
N VAL A 5 -12.44 1.01 -5.74
CA VAL A 5 -12.82 0.16 -4.61
C VAL A 5 -14.32 -0.12 -4.74
N GLU A 6 -14.66 -1.38 -4.96
CA GLU A 6 -16.06 -1.82 -4.98
C GLU A 6 -16.57 -2.02 -3.54
N LEU A 7 -17.79 -1.57 -3.31
CA LEU A 7 -18.54 -1.72 -2.07
C LEU A 7 -19.76 -2.60 -2.34
N PRO A 8 -19.74 -3.89 -1.95
CA PRO A 8 -20.81 -4.82 -2.26
C PRO A 8 -22.18 -4.30 -1.82
N GLY A 9 -23.10 -4.17 -2.78
CA GLY A 9 -24.45 -3.68 -2.55
C GLY A 9 -24.59 -2.16 -2.35
N GLN A 10 -23.50 -1.39 -2.42
CA GLN A 10 -23.48 0.06 -2.20
C GLN A 10 -22.87 0.87 -3.35
N GLY A 11 -22.16 0.21 -4.28
CA GLY A 11 -21.59 0.85 -5.46
C GLY A 11 -20.06 0.82 -5.46
N TYR A 12 -19.41 1.90 -5.92
CA TYR A 12 -17.96 2.01 -5.91
C TYR A 12 -17.46 3.40 -5.56
N ILE A 13 -16.17 3.46 -5.23
CA ILE A 13 -15.40 4.69 -5.03
C ILE A 13 -14.17 4.67 -5.94
N VAL A 14 -13.84 5.83 -6.51
CA VAL A 14 -12.61 6.04 -7.26
C VAL A 14 -11.68 6.97 -6.49
N LYS A 15 -10.51 6.44 -6.15
CA LYS A 15 -9.39 7.20 -5.58
C LYS A 15 -8.37 7.52 -6.65
N ARG A 16 -8.05 8.79 -6.84
CA ARG A 16 -6.86 9.18 -7.60
C ARG A 16 -5.66 9.16 -6.68
N GLN A 17 -4.70 8.29 -6.96
CA GLN A 17 -3.45 8.25 -6.22
C GLN A 17 -2.67 9.55 -6.42
N VAL A 18 -2.20 10.14 -5.32
CA VAL A 18 -1.33 11.31 -5.35
C VAL A 18 0.01 11.05 -4.71
N TYR A 19 0.07 10.20 -3.70
CA TYR A 19 1.33 9.76 -3.13
C TYR A 19 1.35 8.25 -2.98
N GLY A 20 2.50 7.67 -3.31
CA GLY A 20 2.77 6.26 -3.14
C GLY A 20 4.20 6.08 -2.67
N ARG A 21 4.39 5.26 -1.63
CA ARG A 21 5.71 4.83 -1.20
C ARG A 21 5.68 3.38 -0.78
N ARG A 22 6.68 2.63 -1.22
CA ARG A 22 6.98 1.28 -0.72
C ARG A 22 8.19 1.35 0.19
N VAL A 23 8.14 0.66 1.33
CA VAL A 23 9.30 0.40 2.18
C VAL A 23 9.47 -1.11 2.29
N LEU A 24 10.69 -1.60 2.09
CA LEU A 24 11.07 -2.99 2.29
C LEU A 24 12.02 -3.07 3.49
N ARG A 25 11.60 -3.77 4.54
CA ARG A 25 12.41 -4.08 5.73
C ARG A 25 12.77 -5.56 5.73
N ILE A 26 13.99 -5.85 6.17
CA ILE A 26 14.49 -7.22 6.34
C ILE A 26 14.78 -7.40 7.81
N ASP A 27 14.33 -8.51 8.38
CA ASP A 27 14.61 -8.93 9.75
C ASP A 27 15.33 -10.29 9.74
N PRO A 28 16.61 -10.37 10.17
CA PRO A 28 17.33 -11.63 10.29
C PRO A 28 16.93 -12.38 11.55
N ALA A 29 15.70 -12.88 11.62
CA ALA A 29 15.20 -13.61 12.78
C ALA A 29 15.70 -15.08 12.77
N GLY A 30 16.58 -15.44 13.71
CA GLY A 30 16.95 -16.84 13.97
C GLY A 30 17.71 -17.54 12.84
N GLY A 31 18.48 -16.79 12.03
CA GLY A 31 19.29 -17.32 10.93
C GLY A 31 18.58 -17.43 9.58
N GLN A 32 17.28 -17.19 9.52
CA GLN A 32 16.51 -17.13 8.27
C GLN A 32 15.85 -15.75 8.12
N PRO A 33 16.10 -15.03 7.02
CA PRO A 33 15.62 -13.67 6.85
C PRO A 33 14.11 -13.65 6.61
N ARG A 34 13.44 -12.67 7.19
CA ARG A 34 12.02 -12.34 6.95
C ARG A 34 11.92 -10.97 6.31
N ALA A 35 10.88 -10.75 5.54
CA ALA A 35 10.62 -9.45 4.92
C ALA A 35 9.32 -8.84 5.41
N LYS A 36 9.32 -7.52 5.51
CA LYS A 36 8.11 -6.71 5.71
C LYS A 36 8.02 -5.65 4.62
N ILE A 37 6.93 -5.72 3.86
CA ILE A 37 6.60 -4.77 2.81
C ILE A 37 5.56 -3.80 3.38
N ILE A 38 5.91 -2.52 3.44
CA ILE A 38 5.02 -1.48 3.92
C ILE A 38 4.63 -0.61 2.73
N VAL A 39 3.33 -0.45 2.51
CA VAL A 39 2.76 0.33 1.41
C VAL A 39 2.05 1.54 1.98
N TYR A 40 2.50 2.73 1.59
CA TYR A 40 1.83 4.00 1.88
C TYR A 40 1.14 4.50 0.61
N GLN A 41 -0.14 4.84 0.71
CA GLN A 41 -0.98 5.22 -0.43
C GLN A 41 -1.96 6.34 -0.07
N ASP A 42 -1.65 7.58 -0.44
CA ASP A 42 -2.55 8.71 -0.26
C ASP A 42 -3.15 9.15 -1.60
N GLY A 43 -4.35 9.69 -1.55
CA GLY A 43 -5.03 10.12 -2.76
C GLY A 43 -6.35 10.80 -2.49
N ASP A 44 -6.93 11.35 -3.55
CA ASP A 44 -8.16 12.13 -3.46
C ASP A 44 -9.33 11.25 -3.87
N LEU A 45 -10.46 11.39 -3.17
CA LEU A 45 -11.73 10.86 -3.64
C LEU A 45 -12.15 11.69 -4.86
N VAL A 46 -12.32 11.03 -6.00
CA VAL A 46 -12.64 11.70 -7.27
C VAL A 46 -14.07 11.41 -7.72
N GLU A 47 -14.56 10.21 -7.44
CA GLU A 47 -15.89 9.77 -7.88
C GLU A 47 -16.43 8.71 -6.91
N HIS A 48 -17.75 8.66 -6.77
CA HIS A 48 -18.46 7.61 -6.07
C HIS A 48 -19.88 7.45 -6.63
N THR A 49 -20.47 6.28 -6.46
CA THR A 49 -21.88 6.01 -6.78
C THR A 49 -22.74 5.81 -5.54
N ILE A 50 -22.20 6.09 -4.35
CA ILE A 50 -22.92 5.93 -3.09
C ILE A 50 -23.96 7.05 -2.97
N ASP A 51 -25.23 6.67 -2.90
CA ASP A 51 -26.33 7.60 -2.66
C ASP A 51 -26.21 8.24 -1.27
N GLN A 52 -26.44 9.55 -1.19
CA GLN A 52 -26.43 10.32 0.06
C GLN A 52 -25.13 10.22 0.88
N LEU A 53 -23.97 10.01 0.23
CA LEU A 53 -22.69 10.00 0.94
C LEU A 53 -22.39 11.36 1.59
N GLU A 54 -22.47 11.42 2.91
CA GLU A 54 -21.95 12.54 3.69
C GLU A 54 -20.51 12.28 4.12
N LEU A 55 -19.59 13.16 3.74
CA LEU A 55 -18.15 13.06 4.01
C LEU A 55 -17.79 13.50 5.43
N THR A 56 -18.46 12.90 6.42
CA THR A 56 -18.16 13.08 7.83
C THR A 56 -16.80 12.45 8.18
N ALA A 57 -16.21 12.85 9.31
CA ALA A 57 -14.96 12.25 9.78
C ALA A 57 -15.08 10.73 10.02
N THR A 58 -16.26 10.24 10.38
CA THR A 58 -16.50 8.80 10.56
C THR A 58 -16.60 8.09 9.22
N ALA A 59 -17.36 8.62 8.26
CA ALA A 59 -17.45 8.06 6.92
C ALA A 59 -16.07 7.99 6.24
N ILE A 60 -15.26 9.06 6.34
CA ILE A 60 -13.90 9.06 5.77
C ILE A 60 -13.03 7.95 6.40
N ARG A 61 -13.12 7.73 7.71
CA ARG A 61 -12.37 6.64 8.37
C ARG A 61 -12.81 5.26 7.89
N GLU A 62 -14.10 5.05 7.68
CA GLU A 62 -14.62 3.79 7.12
C GLU A 62 -14.11 3.58 5.69
N LEU A 63 -14.08 4.65 4.87
CA LEU A 63 -13.51 4.60 3.52
C LEU A 63 -12.01 4.29 3.54
N ASP A 64 -11.25 4.88 4.46
CA ASP A 64 -9.81 4.59 4.65
C ASP A 64 -9.59 3.12 5.01
N GLN A 65 -10.42 2.56 5.89
CA GLN A 65 -10.36 1.14 6.27
C GLN A 65 -10.67 0.22 5.08
N LEU A 66 -11.72 0.53 4.31
CA LEU A 66 -12.11 -0.23 3.13
C LEU A 66 -11.02 -0.20 2.05
N LEU A 67 -10.44 0.98 1.81
CA LEU A 67 -9.33 1.16 0.89
C LEU A 67 -8.09 0.38 1.34
N THR A 68 -7.74 0.47 2.63
CA THR A 68 -6.60 -0.24 3.21
C THR A 68 -6.78 -1.75 3.06
N ALA A 69 -7.96 -2.28 3.42
CA ALA A 69 -8.28 -3.69 3.29
C ALA A 69 -8.24 -4.16 1.82
N HIS A 70 -8.76 -3.36 0.90
CA HIS A 70 -8.72 -3.66 -0.54
C HIS A 70 -7.28 -3.77 -1.05
N ILE A 71 -6.44 -2.76 -0.79
CA ILE A 71 -5.05 -2.75 -1.23
C ILE A 71 -4.26 -3.90 -0.57
N GLN A 72 -4.51 -4.17 0.71
CA GLN A 72 -3.88 -5.28 1.42
C GLN A 72 -4.24 -6.63 0.79
N GLY A 73 -5.52 -6.89 0.52
CA GLY A 73 -5.95 -8.14 -0.12
C GLY A 73 -5.36 -8.34 -1.52
N VAL A 74 -5.24 -7.27 -2.31
CA VAL A 74 -4.56 -7.29 -3.61
C VAL A 74 -3.07 -7.61 -3.44
N ALA A 75 -2.38 -6.96 -2.51
CA ALA A 75 -0.97 -7.17 -2.26
C ALA A 75 -0.68 -8.59 -1.76
N GLU A 76 -1.44 -9.10 -0.80
CA GLU A 76 -1.32 -10.46 -0.27
C GLU A 76 -1.60 -11.51 -1.34
N THR A 77 -2.63 -11.31 -2.17
CA THR A 77 -2.95 -12.23 -3.28
C THR A 77 -1.83 -12.25 -4.32
N THR A 78 -1.29 -11.08 -4.65
CA THR A 78 -0.17 -10.95 -5.60
C THR A 78 1.08 -11.62 -5.05
N LEU A 79 1.40 -11.37 -3.78
CA LEU A 79 2.54 -11.97 -3.09
C LEU A 79 2.44 -13.51 -3.06
N ARG A 80 1.25 -14.04 -2.75
CA ARG A 80 0.99 -15.48 -2.79
C ARG A 80 1.29 -16.06 -4.18
N LYS A 81 0.77 -15.45 -5.25
CA LYS A 81 1.05 -15.90 -6.64
C LYS A 81 2.54 -15.84 -6.97
N ILE A 82 3.23 -14.77 -6.56
CA ILE A 82 4.68 -14.63 -6.74
C ILE A 82 5.43 -15.78 -6.03
N GLN A 83 5.07 -16.10 -4.80
CA GLN A 83 5.74 -17.17 -4.03
C GLN A 83 5.39 -18.58 -4.53
N THR A 84 4.12 -18.86 -4.82
CA THR A 84 3.65 -20.25 -5.06
C THR A 84 3.62 -20.64 -6.53
N GLU A 85 3.24 -19.72 -7.42
CA GLU A 85 3.08 -19.98 -8.86
C GLU A 85 4.36 -19.61 -9.62
N MET A 86 4.86 -18.40 -9.40
CA MET A 86 6.03 -17.89 -10.14
C MET A 86 7.35 -18.38 -9.54
N LYS A 87 7.42 -18.53 -8.21
CA LYS A 87 8.63 -18.91 -7.46
C LYS A 87 9.85 -18.06 -7.84
N ALA A 88 9.62 -16.78 -8.10
CA ALA A 88 10.63 -15.86 -8.61
C ALA A 88 10.59 -14.57 -7.81
N ASP A 89 11.76 -14.10 -7.35
CA ASP A 89 11.89 -12.86 -6.60
C ASP A 89 11.83 -11.63 -7.51
N VAL A 90 10.62 -11.33 -8.01
CA VAL A 90 10.34 -10.14 -8.82
C VAL A 90 10.25 -8.85 -7.99
N LEU A 91 10.30 -8.97 -6.66
CA LEU A 91 10.18 -7.83 -5.74
C LEU A 91 11.54 -7.25 -5.31
N GLY A 92 12.63 -7.98 -5.57
CA GLY A 92 14.01 -7.60 -5.25
C GLY A 92 14.35 -7.77 -3.77
N ILE A 93 13.76 -8.77 -3.11
CA ILE A 93 13.98 -9.05 -1.68
C ILE A 93 15.35 -9.68 -1.45
N GLY A 94 15.74 -10.64 -2.28
CA GLY A 94 17.03 -11.32 -2.26
C GLY A 94 18.17 -10.35 -2.46
N ASP A 95 18.06 -9.47 -3.46
CA ASP A 95 19.01 -8.38 -3.68
C ASP A 95 19.17 -7.48 -2.45
N ARG A 96 18.06 -7.20 -1.74
CA ARG A 96 18.10 -6.40 -0.51
C ARG A 96 18.78 -7.15 0.63
N ILE A 97 18.51 -8.45 0.78
CA ILE A 97 19.16 -9.31 1.77
C ILE A 97 20.65 -9.42 1.47
N TYR A 98 21.04 -9.70 0.22
CA TYR A 98 22.44 -9.77 -0.21
C TYR A 98 23.21 -8.50 0.15
N ARG A 99 22.64 -7.32 -0.06
CA ARG A 99 23.28 -6.04 0.28
C ARG A 99 23.39 -5.79 1.79
N LEU A 100 22.45 -6.27 2.61
CA LEU A 100 22.42 -5.99 4.05
C LEU A 100 23.10 -7.09 4.88
N TYR A 101 22.96 -8.34 4.44
CA TYR A 101 23.34 -9.56 5.16
C TYR A 101 23.91 -10.61 4.18
N PRO A 102 25.03 -10.32 3.49
CA PRO A 102 25.58 -11.19 2.45
C PRO A 102 25.84 -12.61 2.97
N GLY A 103 26.40 -12.77 4.17
CA GLY A 103 26.65 -14.10 4.74
C GLY A 103 25.39 -14.95 5.00
N ILE A 104 24.25 -14.32 5.31
CA ILE A 104 22.97 -15.04 5.42
C ILE A 104 22.51 -15.46 4.02
N TYR A 105 22.58 -14.54 3.05
CA TYR A 105 22.21 -14.83 1.66
C TYR A 105 23.02 -16.02 1.09
N ASP A 106 24.34 -16.00 1.26
CA ASP A 106 25.25 -17.03 0.76
C ASP A 106 25.01 -18.40 1.41
N SER A 107 24.45 -18.42 2.63
CA SER A 107 24.10 -19.66 3.35
C SER A 107 22.79 -20.31 2.88
N LEU A 108 22.01 -19.63 2.03
CA LEU A 108 20.68 -20.07 1.61
C LEU A 108 20.67 -20.41 0.11
N ASN A 109 19.99 -21.50 -0.24
CA ASN A 109 19.53 -21.66 -1.61
C ASN A 109 18.32 -20.74 -1.83
N TRP A 110 18.57 -19.53 -2.35
CA TRP A 110 17.55 -18.50 -2.50
C TRP A 110 16.33 -18.97 -3.30
N GLN A 111 16.55 -19.76 -4.36
CA GLN A 111 15.50 -20.28 -5.23
C GLN A 111 14.56 -21.26 -4.50
N GLU A 112 15.08 -21.99 -3.51
CA GLU A 112 14.30 -22.91 -2.67
C GLU A 112 13.67 -22.21 -1.47
N TYR A 113 14.33 -21.19 -0.92
CA TYR A 113 13.88 -20.48 0.27
C TYR A 113 12.80 -19.44 -0.02
N PHE A 114 12.94 -18.64 -1.08
CA PHE A 114 12.02 -17.54 -1.40
C PHE A 114 10.53 -17.96 -1.47
N PRO A 115 10.16 -19.12 -2.07
CA PRO A 115 8.77 -19.57 -2.12
C PRO A 115 8.10 -19.79 -0.76
N THR A 116 8.87 -20.02 0.31
CA THR A 116 8.34 -20.26 1.67
C THR A 116 8.80 -19.21 2.68
N MET A 117 9.58 -18.21 2.24
CA MET A 117 10.06 -17.13 3.07
C MET A 117 8.89 -16.36 3.71
N PRO A 118 8.93 -16.07 5.02
CA PRO A 118 7.91 -15.23 5.65
C PRO A 118 7.99 -13.79 5.13
N ILE A 119 6.90 -13.33 4.51
CA ILE A 119 6.76 -11.97 4.01
C ILE A 119 5.45 -11.39 4.55
N GLU A 120 5.55 -10.35 5.36
CA GLU A 120 4.42 -9.60 5.90
C GLU A 120 4.13 -8.37 5.02
N VAL A 121 2.84 -8.08 4.80
CA VAL A 121 2.41 -6.85 4.14
C VAL A 121 1.66 -5.98 5.15
N GLU A 122 2.07 -4.71 5.24
CA GLU A 122 1.38 -3.68 6.01
C GLU A 122 0.97 -2.55 5.06
N VAL A 123 -0.28 -2.11 5.15
CA VAL A 123 -0.81 -1.05 4.28
C VAL A 123 -1.30 0.11 5.12
N HIS A 124 -0.91 1.31 4.72
CA HIS A 124 -1.46 2.57 5.20
C HIS A 124 -2.02 3.31 3.98
N ALA A 125 -3.34 3.34 3.85
CA ALA A 125 -3.99 3.99 2.73
C ALA A 125 -5.11 4.92 3.20
N ASN A 126 -5.04 6.16 2.73
CA ASN A 126 -5.92 7.21 3.21
C ASN A 126 -6.45 8.06 2.06
N PHE A 127 -7.71 8.47 2.18
CA PHE A 127 -8.28 9.58 1.44
C PHE A 127 -7.82 10.89 2.08
N ARG A 128 -7.24 11.76 1.27
CA ARG A 128 -6.93 13.13 1.72
C ARG A 128 -8.26 13.88 1.84
N ARG A 129 -8.41 14.64 2.92
CA ARG A 129 -9.66 15.35 3.24
C ARG A 129 -10.11 16.19 2.05
N THR A 130 -11.23 15.80 1.47
CA THR A 130 -11.90 16.43 0.33
C THR A 130 -12.41 17.85 0.59
N GLY A 131 -12.19 18.41 1.78
CA GLY A 131 -12.54 19.78 2.15
C GLY A 131 -11.38 20.80 2.10
N GLU A 132 -10.11 20.39 1.99
CA GLU A 132 -8.95 21.29 2.20
C GLU A 132 -8.16 21.65 0.93
N MET A 133 -8.71 21.38 -0.26
CA MET A 133 -8.27 22.13 -1.45
C MET A 133 -8.64 23.63 -1.40
N LEU A 134 -9.32 24.12 -0.36
CA LEU A 134 -9.75 25.52 -0.27
C LEU A 134 -8.91 26.47 0.60
N GLN A 135 -7.97 25.99 1.43
CA GLN A 135 -7.04 26.90 2.12
C GLN A 135 -5.59 26.47 1.94
N SER A 136 -5.11 26.60 0.71
CA SER A 136 -3.68 26.86 0.51
C SER A 136 -3.37 28.23 1.15
N PRO A 137 -2.43 28.34 2.11
CA PRO A 137 -2.00 29.64 2.65
C PRO A 137 -1.30 30.54 1.61
N ILE A 138 -1.14 30.06 0.37
CA ILE A 138 -0.51 30.80 -0.72
C ILE A 138 -1.49 31.76 -1.42
N SER A 139 -2.82 31.64 -1.24
CA SER A 139 -3.77 32.61 -1.84
C SER A 139 -4.00 33.88 -1.01
N THR A 140 -3.56 33.95 0.26
CA THR A 140 -3.80 35.13 1.12
C THR A 140 -2.89 36.33 0.79
N LYS A 141 -1.90 36.22 -0.09
CA LYS A 141 -0.97 37.32 -0.43
C LYS A 141 -1.23 38.05 -1.75
N TYR A 142 -2.35 37.82 -2.44
CA TYR A 142 -2.63 38.46 -3.73
C TYR A 142 -3.93 39.30 -3.81
N ASN A 143 -4.53 39.66 -2.67
CA ASN A 143 -5.65 40.61 -2.61
C ASN A 143 -5.40 41.76 -1.62
N SER A 144 -4.24 42.40 -1.72
CA SER A 144 -4.04 43.75 -1.17
C SER A 144 -3.73 44.71 -2.32
N LYS A 145 -4.78 45.21 -2.96
CA LYS A 145 -4.86 46.55 -3.54
C LYS A 145 -6.27 47.09 -3.33
#